data_AF-A0A1A8CG72-F1
#
_entry.id   AF-A0A1A8CG72-F1
#
_cell.length_a   1.000
_cell.length_b   1.000
_cell.length_c   1.000
_cell.angle_alpha   90.00
_cell.angle_beta   90.00
_cell.angle_gamma   90.00
#
_symmetry.space_group_name_H-M   'P 1'
#
loop_
_entity.id
_entity.type
_entity.pdbx_description
1 polymer ?
#
loop_
_entity_poly.entity_id
_entity_poly.type
_entity_poly.pdbx_seq_one_letter_code
_entity_poly.pdbx_strand_id
1 'polypeptide(L)'
;GDPGPEGDPGLTECDVMNYIRETCGCCDCEKRCGALDIVFVIDSSESVGLTNFTLEKNFVINTINRLGSFAKDPKSETGTRVGVVQYSHSGTFQAIRLNDPKIDSLTSFKEAVKRLEWIAGGTWTPSALKYAYDNLIRDSRRANANVTVVVITDGRFDPRDDDTLLTYLCNAPNVDVSAIGIGDMFEQIEENESLKSIACQKDDRVMGMRRFADLVAEEFIDKIETVLCPEPLIVCPDLPCKSEPAVASCVQRPVEVIFMLDGSERMGQENYNRAKEFIENVARRLTLANGPTDERNARLALLQYGSASEQTVGFPLTHDLTVISDSLGNMTYMDSFSALGSAIIYAVNNLVIKENRRLARRNAEVSFVFITDGITSDNQLDEGVSAMKRAEGVPTVIALGGDTDEEVLRKVSLGDSSAIFRGDGFAVLNKPAFFERFIRWIC
;
A
#
# COMPACT_ATOMS: atom_id res chain seq x y z
N GLY A 1 30.01 -7.22 34.78
CA GLY A 1 28.55 -7.10 34.78
C GLY A 1 28.02 -8.32 34.09
N ASP A 2 26.96 -8.92 34.64
CA ASP A 2 26.35 -10.10 34.05
C ASP A 2 25.77 -9.77 32.64
N PRO A 3 25.65 -10.76 31.75
CA PRO A 3 25.06 -10.55 30.42
C PRO A 3 23.64 -9.99 30.54
N GLY A 4 23.32 -9.03 29.67
CA GLY A 4 21.98 -8.45 29.59
C GLY A 4 20.92 -9.50 29.20
N PRO A 5 19.64 -9.25 29.54
CA PRO A 5 18.56 -10.17 29.20
C PRO A 5 18.45 -10.35 27.68
N GLU A 6 18.06 -11.56 27.27
CA GLU A 6 17.81 -11.91 25.89
C GLU A 6 16.73 -11.00 25.31
N GLY A 7 16.96 -10.45 24.11
CA GLY A 7 16.02 -9.55 23.45
C GLY A 7 14.72 -10.26 23.09
N ASP A 8 13.62 -9.49 23.01
CA ASP A 8 12.31 -10.03 22.70
C ASP A 8 12.33 -10.85 21.39
N PRO A 9 11.58 -11.96 21.31
CA PRO A 9 11.47 -12.75 20.09
C PRO A 9 11.04 -11.85 18.93
N GLY A 10 11.79 -11.89 17.83
CA GLY A 10 11.42 -11.19 16.61
C GLY A 10 10.01 -11.57 16.13
N LEU A 11 9.38 -10.65 15.40
CA LEU A 11 8.04 -10.82 14.85
C LEU A 11 7.92 -12.16 14.13
N THR A 12 6.87 -12.91 14.47
CA THR A 12 6.61 -14.20 13.82
C THR A 12 6.21 -13.99 12.37
N GLU A 13 6.26 -15.05 11.54
CA GLU A 13 5.77 -14.96 10.15
C GLU A 13 4.32 -14.46 10.08
N CYS A 14 3.49 -14.75 11.08
CA CYS A 14 2.13 -14.22 11.15
C CYS A 14 2.11 -12.71 11.43
N ASP A 15 2.99 -12.23 12.29
CA ASP A 15 3.10 -10.80 12.63
C ASP A 15 3.65 -10.00 11.44
N VAL A 16 4.62 -10.57 10.71
CA VAL A 16 5.14 -10.00 9.47
C VAL A 16 4.07 -9.99 8.37
N MET A 17 3.25 -11.04 8.27
CA MET A 17 2.13 -11.08 7.31
C MET A 17 1.03 -10.10 7.68
N ASN A 18 0.75 -9.87 8.96
CA ASN A 18 -0.17 -8.83 9.40
C ASN A 18 0.39 -7.44 9.12
N TYR A 19 1.68 -7.21 9.37
CA TYR A 19 2.35 -5.96 9.01
C TYR A 19 2.32 -5.70 7.50
N ILE A 20 2.55 -6.72 6.66
CA ILE A 20 2.44 -6.62 5.19
C ILE A 20 0.99 -6.38 4.75
N ARG A 21 0.00 -6.99 5.42
CA ARG A 21 -1.43 -6.72 5.18
C ARG A 21 -1.80 -5.27 5.51
N GLU A 22 -1.23 -4.70 6.57
CA GLU A 22 -1.45 -3.31 6.97
C GLU A 22 -0.68 -2.29 6.11
N THR A 23 0.42 -2.71 5.47
CA THR A 23 1.32 -1.78 4.72
C THR A 23 1.15 -1.84 3.20
N CYS A 24 0.53 -2.89 2.65
CA CYS A 24 0.40 -3.11 1.20
C CYS A 24 -1.07 -3.15 0.74
N GLY A 25 -1.54 -2.11 0.05
CA GLY A 25 -2.94 -1.94 -0.41
C GLY A 25 -3.46 -2.94 -1.47
N CYS A 26 -2.79 -4.07 -1.67
CA CYS A 26 -3.28 -5.21 -2.45
C CYS A 26 -3.93 -6.31 -1.56
N CYS A 27 -3.85 -6.16 -0.23
CA CYS A 27 -4.36 -7.10 0.76
C CYS A 27 -5.56 -6.56 1.55
N ASP A 28 -6.06 -5.37 1.21
CA ASP A 28 -7.17 -4.75 1.91
C ASP A 28 -8.43 -5.61 1.73
N CYS A 29 -8.89 -6.20 2.82
CA CYS A 29 -10.19 -6.85 2.82
C CYS A 29 -11.26 -5.80 2.57
N GLU A 30 -12.09 -6.02 1.54
CA GLU A 30 -13.17 -5.11 1.22
C GLU A 30 -14.28 -5.32 2.27
N LYS A 31 -14.62 -4.26 3.00
CA LYS A 31 -15.81 -4.27 3.85
C LYS A 31 -17.05 -4.19 2.95
N ARG A 32 -17.86 -5.25 2.97
CA ARG A 32 -19.15 -5.28 2.27
C ARG A 32 -20.27 -5.18 3.28
N CYS A 33 -20.99 -4.08 3.22
CA CYS A 33 -22.24 -3.93 3.93
C CYS A 33 -23.35 -4.66 3.16
N GLY A 34 -24.39 -5.08 3.88
CA GLY A 34 -25.65 -5.48 3.24
C GLY A 34 -26.22 -4.34 2.40
N ALA A 35 -27.40 -4.56 1.81
CA ALA A 35 -28.09 -3.51 1.07
C ALA A 35 -28.34 -2.26 1.94
N LEU A 36 -27.49 -1.24 1.78
CA LEU A 36 -27.54 0.03 2.51
C LEU A 36 -27.80 1.21 1.58
N ASP A 37 -28.85 1.98 1.86
CA ASP A 37 -29.13 3.23 1.17
C ASP A 37 -28.82 4.39 2.13
N ILE A 38 -27.87 5.27 1.78
CA ILE A 38 -27.43 6.38 2.63
C ILE A 38 -27.87 7.70 2.01
N VAL A 39 -28.48 8.57 2.81
CA VAL A 39 -28.82 9.94 2.38
C VAL A 39 -28.13 10.94 3.29
N PHE A 40 -27.22 11.73 2.73
CA PHE A 40 -26.63 12.86 3.44
C PHE A 40 -27.50 14.09 3.24
N VAL A 41 -27.87 14.77 4.33
CA VAL A 41 -28.54 16.07 4.30
C VAL A 41 -27.53 17.08 4.82
N ILE A 42 -26.99 17.91 3.92
CA ILE A 42 -25.85 18.80 4.18
C ILE A 42 -26.27 20.26 4.15
N ASP A 43 -25.72 21.04 5.08
CA ASP A 43 -26.10 22.42 5.32
C ASP A 43 -25.22 23.35 4.49
N SER A 44 -25.88 24.14 3.63
CA SER A 44 -25.23 25.12 2.77
C SER A 44 -25.70 26.54 3.08
N SER A 45 -26.16 26.78 4.30
CA SER A 45 -26.50 28.10 4.81
C SER A 45 -25.31 29.07 4.80
N GLU A 46 -25.62 30.34 5.05
CA GLU A 46 -24.63 31.41 5.13
C GLU A 46 -23.69 31.23 6.32
N SER A 47 -24.18 30.74 7.47
CA SER A 47 -23.42 30.55 8.70
C SER A 47 -22.34 29.47 8.59
N VAL A 48 -22.60 28.42 7.79
CA VAL A 48 -21.61 27.40 7.46
C VAL A 48 -20.45 28.04 6.68
N GLY A 49 -20.75 28.77 5.59
CA GLY A 49 -19.73 29.37 4.73
C GLY A 49 -19.04 28.38 3.78
N LEU A 50 -18.44 28.91 2.70
CA LEU A 50 -17.85 28.11 1.61
C LEU A 50 -16.78 27.11 2.06
N THR A 51 -15.91 27.52 3.00
CA THR A 51 -14.80 26.69 3.48
C THR A 51 -15.33 25.47 4.24
N ASN A 52 -16.29 25.67 5.15
CA ASN A 52 -16.86 24.58 5.94
C ASN A 52 -17.75 23.68 5.08
N PHE A 53 -18.51 24.25 4.14
CA PHE A 53 -19.26 23.47 3.16
C PHE A 53 -18.34 22.55 2.34
N THR A 54 -17.12 23.00 2.03
CA THR A 54 -16.12 22.13 1.38
C THR A 54 -15.68 20.98 2.28
N LEU A 55 -15.58 21.18 3.59
CA LEU A 55 -15.30 20.11 4.56
C LEU A 55 -16.44 19.11 4.66
N GLU A 56 -17.70 19.56 4.64
CA GLU A 56 -18.87 18.66 4.58
C GLU A 56 -18.85 17.79 3.31
N LYS A 57 -18.57 18.37 2.15
CA LYS A 57 -18.42 17.61 0.89
C LYS A 57 -17.33 16.55 0.99
N ASN A 58 -16.18 16.92 1.59
CA ASN A 58 -15.07 15.99 1.79
C ASN A 58 -15.44 14.87 2.76
N PHE A 59 -16.18 15.18 3.83
CA PHE A 59 -16.71 14.19 4.76
C PHE A 59 -17.61 13.16 4.06
N VAL A 60 -18.57 13.63 3.24
CA VAL A 60 -19.43 12.73 2.44
C VAL A 60 -18.58 11.82 1.54
N ILE A 61 -17.60 12.39 0.84
CA ILE A 61 -16.71 11.62 -0.05
C ILE A 61 -15.87 10.59 0.73
N ASN A 62 -15.28 10.99 1.86
CA ASN A 62 -14.41 10.13 2.65
C ASN A 62 -15.17 8.99 3.32
N THR A 63 -16.36 9.28 3.84
CA THR A 63 -17.25 8.26 4.43
C THR A 63 -17.60 7.18 3.41
N ILE A 64 -18.00 7.57 2.20
CA ILE A 64 -18.36 6.61 1.15
C ILE A 64 -17.13 5.84 0.63
N ASN A 65 -15.94 6.44 0.63
CA ASN A 65 -14.71 5.72 0.28
C ASN A 65 -14.42 4.56 1.24
N ARG A 66 -14.64 4.77 2.53
CA ARG A 66 -14.40 3.74 3.56
C ARG A 66 -15.38 2.57 3.47
N LEU A 67 -16.63 2.83 3.07
CA LEU A 67 -17.66 1.80 2.92
C LEU A 67 -17.45 0.86 1.72
N GLY A 68 -16.48 1.16 0.83
CA GLY A 68 -15.87 0.23 -0.13
C GLY A 68 -16.72 -0.19 -1.33
N SER A 69 -17.98 -0.59 -1.12
CA SER A 69 -18.83 -1.21 -2.14
C SER A 69 -19.96 -0.28 -2.59
N PHE A 70 -19.90 0.21 -3.83
CA PHE A 70 -20.93 1.03 -4.46
C PHE A 70 -21.85 0.15 -5.34
N ALA A 71 -23.16 0.14 -5.07
CA ALA A 71 -24.12 -0.68 -5.80
C ALA A 71 -24.85 0.14 -6.88
N LYS A 72 -24.87 -0.38 -8.12
CA LYS A 72 -25.58 0.25 -9.25
C LYS A 72 -27.03 -0.21 -9.38
N ASP A 73 -27.31 -1.49 -9.12
CA ASP A 73 -28.64 -2.08 -9.32
C ASP A 73 -29.51 -1.92 -8.06
N PRO A 74 -30.71 -1.31 -8.15
CA PRO A 74 -31.70 -1.31 -7.07
C PRO A 74 -32.09 -2.70 -6.56
N LYS A 75 -31.87 -3.75 -7.35
CA LYS A 75 -32.10 -5.16 -6.98
C LYS A 75 -30.87 -5.83 -6.37
N SER A 76 -29.73 -5.14 -6.28
CA SER A 76 -28.51 -5.66 -5.67
C SER A 76 -28.74 -5.93 -4.18
N GLU A 77 -28.50 -7.17 -3.75
CA GLU A 77 -28.62 -7.62 -2.36
C GLU A 77 -27.46 -7.10 -1.49
N THR A 78 -26.39 -6.59 -2.10
CA THR A 78 -25.20 -6.05 -1.42
C THR A 78 -24.80 -4.68 -1.98
N GLY A 79 -24.04 -3.92 -1.20
CA GLY A 79 -23.43 -2.65 -1.61
C GLY A 79 -24.29 -1.41 -1.35
N THR A 80 -23.63 -0.26 -1.37
CA THR A 80 -24.15 1.03 -0.89
C THR A 80 -24.67 1.88 -2.04
N ARG A 81 -25.85 2.49 -1.86
CA ARG A 81 -26.34 3.57 -2.74
C ARG A 81 -26.39 4.86 -1.95
N VAL A 82 -25.97 5.96 -2.56
CA VAL A 82 -25.77 7.22 -1.83
C VAL A 82 -26.52 8.35 -2.50
N GLY A 83 -27.30 9.07 -1.71
CA GLY A 83 -27.95 10.31 -2.07
C GLY A 83 -27.41 11.46 -1.24
N VAL A 84 -27.48 12.66 -1.79
CA VAL A 84 -27.11 13.89 -1.09
C VAL A 84 -28.22 14.90 -1.31
N VAL A 85 -28.65 15.57 -0.25
CA VAL A 85 -29.52 16.75 -0.29
C VAL A 85 -28.75 17.90 0.32
N GLN A 86 -28.41 18.87 -0.50
CA GLN A 86 -27.91 20.15 -0.04
C GLN A 86 -29.10 21.09 0.14
N TYR A 87 -29.13 21.81 1.27
CA TYR A 87 -30.18 22.79 1.54
C TYR A 87 -29.59 24.12 2.02
N SER A 88 -30.39 25.18 1.90
CA SER A 88 -30.12 26.46 2.57
C SER A 88 -31.48 27.05 2.99
N HIS A 89 -32.09 27.88 2.15
CA HIS A 89 -33.35 28.55 2.44
C HIS A 89 -34.53 27.92 1.70
N SER A 90 -35.72 28.46 1.95
CA SER A 90 -36.99 27.99 1.36
C SER A 90 -36.89 27.66 -0.13
N GLY A 91 -37.23 26.42 -0.48
CA GLY A 91 -37.27 25.96 -1.88
C GLY A 91 -35.92 25.70 -2.53
N THR A 92 -34.80 25.96 -1.84
CA THR A 92 -33.46 25.84 -2.40
C THR A 92 -32.81 24.54 -1.97
N PHE A 93 -33.20 23.47 -2.67
CA PHE A 93 -32.69 22.11 -2.49
C PHE A 93 -32.00 21.64 -3.77
N GLN A 94 -30.75 21.20 -3.64
CA GLN A 94 -30.06 20.45 -4.70
C GLN A 94 -29.88 19.01 -4.25
N ALA A 95 -30.16 18.06 -5.13
CA ALA A 95 -30.09 16.65 -4.77
C ALA A 95 -29.38 15.78 -5.81
N ILE A 96 -28.55 14.90 -5.29
CA ILE A 96 -28.05 13.71 -5.97
C ILE A 96 -28.95 12.57 -5.49
N ARG A 97 -29.73 11.98 -6.40
CA ARG A 97 -30.72 10.94 -6.04
C ARG A 97 -30.06 9.58 -5.90
N LEU A 98 -30.63 8.72 -5.04
CA LEU A 98 -30.19 7.32 -4.85
C LEU A 98 -30.20 6.49 -6.14
N ASN A 99 -31.05 6.84 -7.10
CA ASN A 99 -31.24 6.14 -8.38
C ASN A 99 -30.85 7.01 -9.59
N ASP A 100 -29.99 8.02 -9.41
CA ASP A 100 -29.53 8.84 -10.53
C ASP A 100 -28.74 7.99 -11.53
N PRO A 101 -29.20 7.85 -12.80
CA PRO A 101 -28.54 7.01 -13.78
C PRO A 101 -27.13 7.51 -14.17
N LYS A 102 -26.78 8.76 -13.84
CA LYS A 102 -25.44 9.32 -14.08
C LYS A 102 -24.43 8.95 -12.98
N ILE A 103 -24.90 8.41 -11.86
CA ILE A 103 -24.06 8.04 -10.72
C ILE A 103 -23.93 6.52 -10.69
N ASP A 104 -23.01 5.99 -11.51
CA ASP A 104 -22.85 4.55 -11.70
C ASP A 104 -21.57 3.97 -11.09
N SER A 105 -20.77 4.83 -10.46
CA SER A 105 -19.50 4.49 -9.83
C SER A 105 -19.17 5.45 -8.70
N LEU A 106 -18.32 5.01 -7.76
CA LEU A 106 -17.78 5.87 -6.70
C LEU A 106 -17.12 7.13 -7.27
N THR A 107 -16.42 7.03 -8.40
CA THR A 107 -15.81 8.16 -9.10
C THR A 107 -16.85 9.17 -9.57
N SER A 108 -17.90 8.71 -10.26
CA SER A 108 -18.98 9.61 -10.73
C SER A 108 -19.72 10.29 -9.58
N PHE A 109 -19.92 9.58 -8.45
CA PHE A 109 -20.48 10.15 -7.22
C PHE A 109 -19.59 11.25 -6.65
N LYS A 110 -18.28 11.00 -6.49
CA LYS A 110 -17.31 12.01 -6.02
C LYS A 110 -17.35 13.27 -6.86
N GLU A 111 -17.38 13.13 -8.18
CA GLU A 111 -17.45 14.27 -9.07
C GLU A 111 -18.76 15.04 -8.93
N ALA A 112 -19.89 14.34 -8.78
CA ALA A 112 -21.18 14.97 -8.56
C ALA A 112 -21.23 15.75 -7.25
N VAL A 113 -20.73 15.18 -6.15
CA VAL A 113 -20.61 15.88 -4.86
C VAL A 113 -19.68 17.08 -5.00
N LYS A 114 -18.52 16.94 -5.65
CA LYS A 114 -17.58 18.07 -5.86
C LYS A 114 -18.20 19.25 -6.60
N ARG A 115 -19.09 18.97 -7.57
CA ARG A 115 -19.82 19.97 -8.37
C ARG A 115 -20.91 20.72 -7.60
N LEU A 116 -21.27 20.29 -6.38
CA LEU A 116 -22.18 21.04 -5.54
C LEU A 116 -21.55 22.39 -5.16
N GLU A 117 -22.25 23.47 -5.48
CA GLU A 117 -21.84 24.85 -5.22
C GLU A 117 -22.52 25.36 -3.95
N TRP A 118 -21.77 26.08 -3.12
CA TRP A 118 -22.33 26.68 -1.91
C TRP A 118 -23.40 27.71 -2.26
N ILE A 119 -24.59 27.55 -1.69
CA ILE A 119 -25.77 28.34 -2.00
C ILE A 119 -25.78 29.68 -1.25
N ALA A 120 -25.43 29.68 0.04
CA ALA A 120 -25.52 30.82 0.97
C ALA A 120 -26.96 31.35 1.18
N GLY A 121 -27.45 31.28 2.42
CA GLY A 121 -28.77 31.78 2.79
C GLY A 121 -29.18 31.32 4.19
N GLY A 122 -30.48 31.09 4.40
CA GLY A 122 -30.99 30.54 5.67
C GLY A 122 -30.68 29.06 5.88
N THR A 123 -31.20 28.52 6.98
CA THR A 123 -31.00 27.13 7.42
C THR A 123 -32.37 26.45 7.59
N TRP A 124 -32.89 25.83 6.54
CA TRP A 124 -34.23 25.24 6.51
C TRP A 124 -34.17 23.72 6.71
N THR A 125 -33.60 23.31 7.86
CA THR A 125 -33.36 21.90 8.19
C THR A 125 -34.67 21.08 8.25
N PRO A 126 -35.72 21.47 9.00
CA PRO A 126 -37.00 20.74 8.98
C PRO A 126 -37.56 20.48 7.57
N SER A 127 -37.60 21.52 6.72
CA SER A 127 -38.04 21.37 5.32
C SER A 127 -37.12 20.46 4.50
N ALA A 128 -35.80 20.48 4.76
CA ALA A 128 -34.84 19.60 4.09
C ALA A 128 -35.08 18.12 4.43
N LEU A 129 -35.44 17.79 5.68
CA LEU A 129 -35.79 16.41 6.08
C LEU A 129 -37.01 15.91 5.31
N LYS A 130 -38.04 16.77 5.18
CA LYS A 130 -39.22 16.47 4.37
C LYS A 130 -38.85 16.26 2.90
N TYR A 131 -38.04 17.15 2.34
CA TYR A 131 -37.59 17.04 0.95
C TYR A 131 -36.81 15.74 0.70
N ALA A 132 -35.87 15.39 1.58
CA ALA A 132 -35.07 14.18 1.50
C ALA A 132 -35.95 12.93 1.47
N TYR A 133 -36.94 12.86 2.37
CA TYR A 133 -37.86 11.73 2.39
C TYR A 133 -38.70 11.65 1.10
N ASP A 134 -39.37 12.74 0.73
CA ASP A 134 -40.34 12.74 -0.37
C ASP A 134 -39.68 12.52 -1.74
N ASN A 135 -38.44 12.98 -1.94
CA ASN A 135 -37.79 12.96 -3.25
C ASN A 135 -36.72 11.87 -3.39
N LEU A 136 -36.09 11.44 -2.30
CA LEU A 136 -34.99 10.47 -2.35
C LEU A 136 -35.36 9.15 -1.70
N ILE A 137 -36.22 9.11 -0.68
CA ILE A 137 -36.45 7.89 0.11
C ILE A 137 -37.73 7.17 -0.30
N ARG A 138 -38.86 7.87 -0.29
CA ARG A 138 -40.21 7.28 -0.41
C ARG A 138 -40.36 6.37 -1.62
N ASP A 139 -39.94 6.83 -2.79
CA ASP A 139 -40.16 6.16 -4.07
C ASP A 139 -38.87 5.59 -4.69
N SER A 140 -37.68 5.83 -4.09
CA SER A 140 -36.38 5.43 -4.67
C SER A 140 -35.56 4.46 -3.81
N ARG A 141 -35.99 4.16 -2.57
CA ARG A 141 -35.33 3.17 -1.71
C ARG A 141 -35.51 1.73 -2.22
N ARG A 142 -34.58 0.83 -1.88
CA ARG A 142 -34.76 -0.61 -2.18
C ARG A 142 -35.81 -1.21 -1.26
N ALA A 143 -36.53 -2.22 -1.75
CA ALA A 143 -37.59 -2.89 -0.99
C ALA A 143 -37.07 -3.58 0.30
N ASN A 144 -35.81 -4.06 0.29
CA ASN A 144 -35.19 -4.82 1.38
C ASN A 144 -33.95 -4.12 1.99
N ALA A 145 -33.81 -2.79 1.84
CA ALA A 145 -32.68 -2.05 2.41
C ALA A 145 -33.13 -1.14 3.55
N ASN A 146 -32.30 -1.04 4.59
CA ASN A 146 -32.41 0.03 5.56
C ASN A 146 -31.88 1.32 4.93
N VAL A 147 -32.56 2.42 5.20
CA VAL A 147 -32.16 3.76 4.77
C VAL A 147 -31.57 4.48 5.97
N THR A 148 -30.32 4.89 5.88
CA THR A 148 -29.68 5.70 6.93
C THR A 148 -29.53 7.14 6.46
N VAL A 149 -30.10 8.08 7.20
CA VAL A 149 -30.01 9.50 6.91
C VAL A 149 -28.98 10.12 7.86
N VAL A 150 -28.00 10.82 7.31
CA VAL A 150 -27.00 11.57 8.08
C VAL A 150 -27.22 13.05 7.85
N VAL A 151 -27.64 13.76 8.89
CA VAL A 151 -27.92 15.20 8.85
C VAL A 151 -26.72 15.94 9.43
N ILE A 152 -26.18 16.91 8.69
CA ILE A 152 -25.08 17.76 9.14
C ILE A 152 -25.62 19.19 9.20
N THR A 153 -25.43 19.87 10.32
CA THR A 153 -25.83 21.28 10.50
C THR A 153 -25.00 21.94 11.59
N ASP A 154 -24.87 23.27 11.53
CA ASP A 154 -24.34 24.10 12.62
C ASP A 154 -25.41 24.56 13.61
N GLY A 155 -26.66 24.12 13.41
CA GLY A 155 -27.57 23.88 14.52
C GLY A 155 -28.72 24.82 14.72
N ARG A 156 -28.77 25.90 13.95
CA ARG A 156 -29.85 26.85 14.05
C ARG A 156 -30.67 26.84 12.78
N PHE A 157 -31.82 26.17 12.81
CA PHE A 157 -32.78 26.30 11.73
C PHE A 157 -33.51 27.65 11.81
N ASP A 158 -33.97 28.13 10.67
CA ASP A 158 -34.64 29.41 10.52
C ASP A 158 -36.02 29.36 11.22
N PRO A 159 -36.37 30.32 12.10
CA PRO A 159 -37.68 30.35 12.78
C PRO A 159 -38.88 30.42 11.84
N ARG A 160 -38.67 30.71 10.55
CA ARG A 160 -39.71 30.71 9.52
C ARG A 160 -39.96 29.32 8.92
N ASP A 161 -39.11 28.34 9.22
CA ASP A 161 -39.32 26.94 8.84
C ASP A 161 -40.31 26.26 9.81
N ASP A 162 -40.88 25.14 9.38
CA ASP A 162 -41.89 24.37 10.14
C ASP A 162 -41.20 23.35 11.07
N ASP A 163 -41.06 23.71 12.34
CA ASP A 163 -40.42 22.89 13.37
C ASP A 163 -41.08 21.51 13.57
N THR A 164 -42.36 21.37 13.21
CA THR A 164 -43.08 20.09 13.28
C THR A 164 -42.48 19.04 12.35
N LEU A 165 -41.71 19.46 11.33
CA LEU A 165 -41.03 18.59 10.38
C LEU A 165 -39.68 18.03 10.90
N LEU A 166 -39.18 18.47 12.06
CA LEU A 166 -37.94 17.93 12.65
C LEU A 166 -37.97 16.41 12.83
N THR A 167 -39.15 15.86 13.12
CA THR A 167 -39.36 14.42 13.33
C THR A 167 -39.91 13.70 12.09
N TYR A 168 -39.94 14.35 10.93
CA TYR A 168 -40.60 13.82 9.72
C TYR A 168 -40.08 12.45 9.28
N LEU A 169 -38.78 12.20 9.47
CA LEU A 169 -38.14 10.93 9.13
C LEU A 169 -38.37 9.82 10.18
N CYS A 170 -38.77 10.17 11.41
CA CYS A 170 -38.84 9.23 12.53
C CYS A 170 -40.00 8.23 12.45
N ASN A 171 -41.05 8.59 11.72
CA ASN A 171 -42.21 7.73 11.50
C ASN A 171 -42.07 6.85 10.26
N ALA A 172 -40.97 6.99 9.50
CA ALA A 172 -40.76 6.22 8.29
C ALA A 172 -40.22 4.82 8.64
N PRO A 173 -40.82 3.73 8.13
CA PRO A 173 -40.36 2.39 8.41
C PRO A 173 -38.97 2.16 7.79
N ASN A 174 -38.07 1.49 8.50
CA ASN A 174 -36.71 1.17 8.06
C ASN A 174 -35.86 2.40 7.69
N VAL A 175 -36.13 3.55 8.33
CA VAL A 175 -35.30 4.76 8.23
C VAL A 175 -34.66 5.01 9.59
N ASP A 176 -33.34 5.04 9.64
CA ASP A 176 -32.57 5.47 10.79
C ASP A 176 -31.95 6.84 10.50
N VAL A 177 -31.97 7.74 11.49
CA VAL A 177 -31.45 9.11 11.34
C VAL A 177 -30.36 9.36 12.37
N SER A 178 -29.21 9.84 11.89
CA SER A 178 -28.10 10.33 12.71
C SER A 178 -27.94 11.83 12.47
N ALA A 179 -27.80 12.59 13.55
CA ALA A 179 -27.61 14.04 13.49
C ALA A 179 -26.21 14.42 13.94
N ILE A 180 -25.51 15.20 13.12
CA ILE A 180 -24.17 15.74 13.40
C ILE A 180 -24.31 17.26 13.58
N GLY A 181 -24.11 17.71 14.81
CA GLY A 181 -24.12 19.12 15.18
C GLY A 181 -22.71 19.66 15.34
N ILE A 182 -22.42 20.82 14.75
CA ILE A 182 -21.08 21.40 14.72
C ILE A 182 -21.09 22.82 15.26
N GLY A 183 -20.20 23.12 16.21
CA GLY A 183 -20.07 24.43 16.84
C GLY A 183 -20.50 24.40 18.31
N ASP A 184 -21.15 25.47 18.76
CA ASP A 184 -21.61 25.68 20.13
C ASP A 184 -22.99 25.04 20.43
N MET A 185 -23.47 24.18 19.53
CA MET A 185 -24.74 23.45 19.63
C MET A 185 -24.98 22.67 20.95
N PHE A 186 -23.90 22.29 21.64
CA PHE A 186 -23.97 21.55 22.90
C PHE A 186 -23.93 22.47 24.12
N GLU A 187 -23.66 23.76 23.92
CA GLU A 187 -23.70 24.79 24.95
C GLU A 187 -25.12 25.36 25.12
N GLN A 188 -25.98 25.21 24.09
CA GLN A 188 -27.37 25.67 24.08
C GLN A 188 -28.37 24.50 24.16
N ILE A 189 -29.29 24.55 25.13
CA ILE A 189 -30.24 23.45 25.40
C ILE A 189 -31.22 23.25 24.22
N GLU A 190 -31.76 24.34 23.65
CA GLU A 190 -32.75 24.29 22.57
C GLU A 190 -32.20 23.66 21.27
N GLU A 191 -30.91 23.91 20.98
CA GLU A 191 -30.23 23.38 19.79
C GLU A 191 -29.93 21.88 19.94
N ASN A 192 -29.54 21.45 21.14
CA ASN A 192 -29.39 20.04 21.47
C ASN A 192 -30.74 19.29 21.40
N GLU A 193 -31.85 19.89 21.86
CA GLU A 193 -33.19 19.31 21.73
C GLU A 193 -33.63 19.18 20.26
N SER A 194 -33.23 20.13 19.41
CA SER A 194 -33.48 20.08 17.97
C SER A 194 -32.74 18.91 17.31
N LEU A 195 -31.45 18.72 17.62
CA LEU A 195 -30.68 17.55 17.13
C LEU A 195 -31.26 16.22 17.60
N LYS A 196 -31.69 16.15 18.87
CA LYS A 196 -32.36 14.96 19.41
C LYS A 196 -33.66 14.68 18.67
N SER A 197 -34.41 15.71 18.32
CA SER A 197 -35.65 15.56 17.54
C SER A 197 -35.38 15.03 16.14
N ILE A 198 -34.33 15.53 15.47
CA ILE A 198 -33.87 15.03 14.16
C ILE A 198 -33.45 13.55 14.26
N ALA A 199 -32.70 13.20 15.30
CA ALA A 199 -32.25 11.83 15.58
C ALA A 199 -33.32 10.94 16.24
N CYS A 200 -34.59 11.34 16.20
CA CYS A 200 -35.73 10.54 16.70
C CYS A 200 -35.62 10.17 18.18
N GLN A 201 -35.11 11.09 19.00
CA GLN A 201 -34.87 10.93 20.44
C GLN A 201 -33.87 9.82 20.78
N LYS A 202 -33.01 9.43 19.83
CA LYS A 202 -31.92 8.48 20.03
C LYS A 202 -30.62 9.23 20.33
N ASP A 203 -30.28 9.35 21.62
CA ASP A 203 -29.09 10.10 22.07
C ASP A 203 -27.78 9.53 21.50
N ASP A 204 -27.71 8.22 21.23
CA ASP A 204 -26.55 7.54 20.62
C ASP A 204 -26.34 7.91 19.14
N ARG A 205 -27.37 8.50 18.51
CA ARG A 205 -27.37 8.94 17.11
C ARG A 205 -27.13 10.45 16.94
N VAL A 206 -26.97 11.17 18.04
CA VAL A 206 -26.55 12.58 18.05
C VAL A 206 -25.05 12.65 18.26
N MET A 207 -24.35 13.30 17.34
CA MET A 207 -22.90 13.46 17.38
C MET A 207 -22.53 14.94 17.38
N GLY A 208 -21.74 15.33 18.37
CA GLY A 208 -21.32 16.71 18.54
C GLY A 208 -19.86 16.95 18.20
N MET A 209 -19.60 18.08 17.54
CA MET A 209 -18.26 18.46 17.11
C MET A 209 -18.05 19.96 17.38
N ARG A 210 -16.82 20.36 17.72
CA ARG A 210 -16.52 21.77 17.95
C ARG A 210 -16.22 22.51 16.67
N ARG A 211 -15.67 21.83 15.67
CA ARG A 211 -15.21 22.43 14.41
C ARG A 211 -15.56 21.54 13.22
N PHE A 212 -15.82 22.15 12.07
CA PHE A 212 -16.01 21.43 10.82
C PHE A 212 -14.77 20.62 10.38
N ALA A 213 -13.58 21.02 10.81
CA ALA A 213 -12.35 20.27 10.55
C ALA A 213 -12.36 18.88 11.20
N ASP A 214 -13.13 18.70 12.28
CA ASP A 214 -13.22 17.43 13.00
C ASP A 214 -14.02 16.40 12.17
N LEU A 215 -14.85 16.82 11.22
CA LEU A 215 -15.58 15.92 10.31
C LEU A 215 -14.64 15.05 9.48
N VAL A 216 -13.47 15.57 9.11
CA VAL A 216 -12.49 14.84 8.29
C VAL A 216 -11.44 14.11 9.12
N ALA A 217 -11.57 14.10 10.46
CA ALA A 217 -10.69 13.34 11.34
C ALA A 217 -10.92 11.83 11.20
N GLU A 218 -9.84 11.06 11.16
CA GLU A 218 -9.89 9.60 10.94
C GLU A 218 -10.73 8.88 12.00
N GLU A 219 -10.54 9.22 13.27
CA GLU A 219 -11.30 8.64 14.39
C GLU A 219 -12.82 8.84 14.24
N PHE A 220 -13.26 9.98 13.69
CA PHE A 220 -14.68 10.26 13.48
C PHE A 220 -15.23 9.49 12.28
N ILE A 221 -14.44 9.40 11.20
CA ILE A 221 -14.80 8.60 10.03
C ILE A 221 -14.96 7.12 10.41
N ASP A 222 -14.08 6.57 11.25
CA ASP A 222 -14.19 5.17 11.72
C ASP A 222 -15.44 4.95 12.58
N LYS A 223 -15.79 5.92 13.42
CA LYS A 223 -17.01 5.90 14.23
C LYS A 223 -18.27 5.91 13.35
N ILE A 224 -18.36 6.84 12.38
CA ILE A 224 -19.54 6.92 11.52
C ILE A 224 -19.64 5.71 10.61
N GLU A 225 -18.52 5.16 10.14
CA GLU A 225 -18.49 3.92 9.37
C GLU A 225 -19.12 2.76 10.15
N THR A 226 -18.76 2.61 11.43
CA THR A 226 -19.33 1.59 12.32
C THR A 226 -20.84 1.79 12.53
N VAL A 227 -21.30 3.05 12.62
CA VAL A 227 -22.74 3.36 12.77
C VAL A 227 -23.52 3.08 11.48
N LEU A 228 -22.93 3.33 10.33
CA LEU A 228 -23.54 3.09 9.02
C LEU A 228 -23.53 1.61 8.64
N CYS A 229 -22.52 0.87 9.09
CA CYS A 229 -22.31 -0.54 8.78
C CYS A 229 -21.81 -1.31 10.02
N PRO A 230 -22.72 -1.67 10.95
CA PRO A 230 -22.34 -2.26 12.23
C PRO A 230 -21.83 -3.70 12.11
N GLU A 231 -22.31 -4.46 11.11
CA GLU A 231 -21.90 -5.85 10.85
C GLU A 231 -21.42 -6.00 9.40
N PRO A 232 -20.22 -5.47 9.05
CA PRO A 232 -19.68 -5.61 7.71
C PRO A 232 -19.28 -7.06 7.44
N LEU A 233 -19.67 -7.59 6.29
CA LEU A 233 -19.08 -8.80 5.74
C LEU A 233 -17.69 -8.44 5.22
N ILE A 234 -16.65 -8.89 5.91
CA ILE A 234 -15.26 -8.68 5.48
C ILE A 234 -14.96 -9.68 4.36
N VAL A 235 -14.96 -9.20 3.12
CA VAL A 235 -14.59 -9.99 1.94
C VAL A 235 -13.15 -9.70 1.61
N CYS A 236 -12.26 -10.53 2.14
CA CYS A 236 -10.90 -10.54 1.66
C CYS A 236 -10.89 -11.19 0.26
N PRO A 237 -10.10 -10.67 -0.70
CA PRO A 237 -9.82 -11.43 -1.90
C PRO A 237 -9.34 -12.82 -1.47
N ASP A 238 -9.95 -13.86 -2.05
CA ASP A 238 -9.54 -15.24 -1.83
C ASP A 238 -8.18 -15.41 -2.50
N LEU A 239 -7.17 -14.95 -1.78
CA LEU A 239 -5.77 -15.21 -2.00
C LEU A 239 -5.57 -16.52 -1.25
N PRO A 240 -5.77 -17.70 -1.90
CA PRO A 240 -5.27 -18.91 -1.30
C PRO A 240 -3.82 -18.60 -0.93
N CYS A 241 -3.44 -18.89 0.31
CA CYS A 241 -2.05 -19.08 0.65
C CYS A 241 -1.56 -20.26 -0.20
N LYS A 242 -1.35 -20.03 -1.50
CA LYS A 242 -0.33 -20.74 -2.22
C LYS A 242 0.92 -20.23 -1.52
N SER A 243 1.47 -21.09 -0.69
CA SER A 243 2.78 -21.00 -0.05
C SER A 243 3.93 -20.88 -1.06
N GLU A 244 3.64 -20.44 -2.28
CA GLU A 244 4.56 -20.24 -3.38
C GLU A 244 4.06 -19.02 -4.15
N PRO A 245 4.79 -17.91 -4.17
CA PRO A 245 4.53 -16.86 -5.14
C PRO A 245 4.47 -17.52 -6.51
N ALA A 246 3.49 -17.14 -7.33
CA ALA A 246 3.42 -17.57 -8.71
C ALA A 246 4.76 -17.21 -9.35
N VAL A 247 5.64 -18.22 -9.47
CA VAL A 247 6.95 -18.08 -10.09
C VAL A 247 6.64 -17.71 -11.53
N ALA A 248 6.71 -16.43 -11.86
CA ALA A 248 6.86 -16.03 -13.25
C ALA A 248 7.96 -16.94 -13.81
N SER A 249 7.69 -17.65 -14.91
CA SER A 249 8.72 -18.48 -15.53
C SER A 249 9.97 -17.63 -15.60
N CYS A 250 11.06 -18.09 -14.97
CA CYS A 250 12.35 -17.43 -15.05
C CYS A 250 12.56 -17.03 -16.50
N VAL A 251 12.50 -15.73 -16.73
CA VAL A 251 12.75 -15.03 -17.99
C VAL A 251 11.66 -15.01 -19.09
N GLN A 252 11.01 -13.84 -19.19
CA GLN A 252 10.41 -13.23 -20.40
C GLN A 252 10.89 -11.76 -20.59
N ARG A 253 11.97 -11.36 -19.89
CA ARG A 253 12.52 -9.99 -19.85
C ARG A 253 14.05 -10.04 -19.74
N PRO A 254 14.82 -9.07 -20.24
CA PRO A 254 16.27 -9.20 -20.20
C PRO A 254 16.79 -8.90 -18.78
N VAL A 255 17.62 -9.80 -18.22
CA VAL A 255 18.23 -9.64 -16.88
C VAL A 255 19.73 -9.86 -16.96
N GLU A 256 20.50 -9.08 -16.22
CA GLU A 256 21.95 -9.19 -16.12
C GLU A 256 22.37 -9.42 -14.68
N VAL A 257 22.80 -10.64 -14.39
CA VAL A 257 23.16 -11.05 -13.04
C VAL A 257 24.68 -10.93 -12.89
N ILE A 258 25.11 -10.01 -12.02
CA ILE A 258 26.52 -9.75 -11.72
C ILE A 258 26.81 -10.31 -10.34
N PHE A 259 27.49 -11.44 -10.30
CA PHE A 259 27.96 -12.03 -9.06
C PHE A 259 29.20 -11.29 -8.57
N MET A 260 29.16 -10.90 -7.31
CA MET A 260 30.23 -10.25 -6.56
C MET A 260 30.67 -11.25 -5.49
N LEU A 261 31.73 -12.00 -5.78
CA LEU A 261 32.22 -13.08 -4.92
C LEU A 261 33.36 -12.60 -4.03
N ASP A 262 33.15 -12.72 -2.73
CA ASP A 262 34.14 -12.38 -1.71
C ASP A 262 35.33 -13.38 -1.76
N GLY A 263 36.52 -12.85 -2.00
CA GLY A 263 37.79 -13.59 -2.03
C GLY A 263 38.58 -13.47 -0.73
N SER A 264 37.98 -13.01 0.36
CA SER A 264 38.69 -12.78 1.61
C SER A 264 39.11 -14.05 2.33
N GLU A 265 40.15 -13.96 3.17
CA GLU A 265 40.65 -15.05 4.05
C GLU A 265 39.51 -15.67 4.90
N ARG A 266 38.55 -14.84 5.34
CA ARG A 266 37.44 -15.28 6.19
C ARG A 266 36.48 -16.23 5.48
N MET A 267 36.32 -16.10 4.16
CA MET A 267 35.56 -17.06 3.37
C MET A 267 36.21 -18.44 3.46
N GLY A 268 37.52 -18.52 3.29
CA GLY A 268 38.26 -19.77 3.19
C GLY A 268 38.02 -20.51 1.87
N GLN A 269 39.01 -21.32 1.47
CA GLN A 269 39.04 -22.01 0.17
C GLN A 269 37.84 -22.94 -0.07
N GLU A 270 37.35 -23.64 0.97
CA GLU A 270 36.24 -24.58 0.84
C GLU A 270 34.92 -23.85 0.54
N ASN A 271 34.61 -22.80 1.30
CA ASN A 271 33.38 -22.02 1.10
C ASN A 271 33.41 -21.25 -0.22
N TYR A 272 34.59 -20.76 -0.61
CA TYR A 272 34.80 -20.16 -1.92
C TYR A 272 34.46 -21.15 -3.06
N ASN A 273 34.88 -22.42 -2.93
CA ASN A 273 34.51 -23.46 -3.90
C ASN A 273 33.00 -23.75 -3.90
N ARG A 274 32.35 -23.79 -2.73
CA ARG A 274 30.88 -23.93 -2.62
C ARG A 274 30.13 -22.77 -3.30
N ALA A 275 30.63 -21.55 -3.16
CA ALA A 275 30.06 -20.39 -3.84
C ALA A 275 30.21 -20.47 -5.37
N LYS A 276 31.35 -20.98 -5.87
CA LYS A 276 31.54 -21.25 -7.31
C LYS A 276 30.57 -22.30 -7.83
N GLU A 277 30.40 -23.41 -7.12
CA GLU A 277 29.42 -24.46 -7.46
C GLU A 277 27.99 -23.89 -7.49
N PHE A 278 27.64 -23.05 -6.52
CA PHE A 278 26.35 -22.36 -6.50
C PHE A 278 26.12 -21.49 -7.74
N ILE A 279 27.11 -20.67 -8.13
CA ILE A 279 27.03 -19.83 -9.33
C ILE A 279 26.87 -20.68 -10.59
N GLU A 280 27.61 -21.80 -10.69
CA GLU A 280 27.47 -22.74 -11.81
C GLU A 280 26.06 -23.34 -11.88
N ASN A 281 25.51 -23.75 -10.75
CA ASN A 281 24.15 -24.28 -10.67
C ASN A 281 23.10 -23.24 -11.06
N VAL A 282 23.27 -21.97 -10.65
CA VAL A 282 22.41 -20.87 -11.08
C VAL A 282 22.48 -20.68 -12.60
N ALA A 283 23.69 -20.67 -13.17
CA ALA A 283 23.89 -20.54 -14.62
C ALA A 283 23.21 -21.66 -15.42
N ARG A 284 23.19 -22.90 -14.88
CA ARG A 284 22.50 -24.06 -15.49
C ARG A 284 20.98 -24.00 -15.34
N ARG A 285 20.48 -23.38 -14.28
CA ARG A 285 19.04 -23.30 -13.98
C ARG A 285 18.34 -22.16 -14.72
N LEU A 286 19.03 -21.04 -14.92
CA LEU A 286 18.50 -19.88 -15.64
C LEU A 286 18.49 -20.11 -17.15
N THR A 287 17.45 -19.61 -17.83
CA THR A 287 17.43 -19.56 -19.29
C THR A 287 18.39 -18.45 -19.76
N LEU A 288 19.57 -18.85 -20.24
CA LEU A 288 20.57 -17.93 -20.76
C LEU A 288 20.18 -17.36 -22.13
N ALA A 289 20.66 -16.16 -22.42
CA ALA A 289 20.42 -15.49 -23.68
C ALA A 289 20.98 -16.24 -24.89
N ASN A 290 20.33 -16.10 -26.05
CA ASN A 290 20.85 -16.66 -27.30
C ASN A 290 21.91 -15.77 -27.96
N GLY A 291 22.20 -14.61 -27.38
CA GLY A 291 23.17 -13.65 -27.87
C GLY A 291 23.23 -12.36 -27.04
N PRO A 292 24.15 -11.43 -27.35
CA PRO A 292 24.32 -10.17 -26.62
C PRO A 292 23.12 -9.22 -26.68
N THR A 293 22.24 -9.38 -27.66
CA THR A 293 21.07 -8.52 -27.92
C THR A 293 19.74 -9.21 -27.64
N ASP A 294 19.74 -10.41 -27.07
CA ASP A 294 18.50 -11.09 -26.67
C ASP A 294 17.73 -10.20 -25.67
N GLU A 295 16.43 -10.01 -25.84
CA GLU A 295 15.61 -9.17 -24.95
C GLU A 295 14.76 -9.98 -23.97
N ARG A 296 14.95 -11.31 -23.90
CA ARG A 296 14.06 -12.18 -23.11
C ARG A 296 14.74 -13.01 -22.04
N ASN A 297 16.07 -13.10 -22.07
CA ASN A 297 16.83 -14.09 -21.31
C ASN A 297 18.03 -13.49 -20.55
N ALA A 298 18.62 -14.27 -19.63
CA ALA A 298 19.65 -13.80 -18.71
C ALA A 298 21.07 -13.78 -19.32
N ARG A 299 21.93 -12.86 -18.86
CA ARG A 299 23.39 -12.90 -19.02
C ARG A 299 24.03 -12.82 -17.64
N LEU A 300 25.15 -13.52 -17.44
CA LEU A 300 25.84 -13.59 -16.16
C LEU A 300 27.23 -12.98 -16.28
N ALA A 301 27.68 -12.32 -15.22
CA ALA A 301 29.07 -11.91 -15.02
C ALA A 301 29.51 -12.28 -13.60
N LEU A 302 30.80 -12.43 -13.40
CA LEU A 302 31.39 -12.71 -12.09
C LEU A 302 32.62 -11.85 -11.86
N LEU A 303 32.63 -11.14 -10.74
CA LEU A 303 33.78 -10.43 -10.19
C LEU A 303 34.14 -11.06 -8.84
N GLN A 304 35.38 -11.52 -8.70
CA GLN A 304 35.96 -11.81 -7.39
C GLN A 304 36.65 -10.55 -6.87
N TYR A 305 36.49 -10.24 -5.59
CA TYR A 305 37.13 -9.09 -4.95
C TYR A 305 37.85 -9.47 -3.66
N GLY A 306 38.94 -8.76 -3.39
CA GLY A 306 39.73 -8.86 -2.17
C GLY A 306 39.92 -7.46 -1.56
N SER A 307 41.18 -7.07 -1.36
CA SER A 307 41.55 -5.72 -0.91
C SER A 307 41.13 -4.62 -1.89
N ALA A 308 41.27 -3.36 -1.49
CA ALA A 308 40.75 -2.22 -2.24
C ALA A 308 41.27 -2.13 -3.70
N SER A 309 42.43 -2.72 -4.00
CA SER A 309 43.05 -2.77 -5.34
C SER A 309 43.06 -4.16 -5.98
N GLU A 310 42.45 -5.17 -5.35
CA GLU A 310 42.45 -6.55 -5.84
C GLU A 310 41.04 -6.94 -6.29
N GLN A 311 40.78 -6.75 -7.58
CA GLN A 311 39.56 -7.20 -8.23
C GLN A 311 39.93 -8.01 -9.47
N THR A 312 39.32 -9.19 -9.63
CA THR A 312 39.54 -10.05 -10.79
C THR A 312 38.20 -10.41 -11.40
N VAL A 313 38.02 -10.06 -12.68
CA VAL A 313 36.86 -10.48 -13.46
C VAL A 313 37.03 -11.97 -13.76
N GLY A 314 36.19 -12.82 -13.17
CA GLY A 314 36.15 -14.25 -13.48
C GLY A 314 35.65 -14.49 -14.90
N PHE A 315 34.54 -13.84 -15.25
CA PHE A 315 34.06 -13.75 -16.62
C PHE A 315 33.21 -12.49 -16.81
N PRO A 316 33.31 -11.81 -17.97
CA PRO A 316 32.44 -10.69 -18.31
C PRO A 316 31.02 -11.16 -18.60
N LEU A 317 30.08 -10.23 -18.81
CA LEU A 317 28.70 -10.53 -19.20
C LEU A 317 28.64 -11.48 -20.39
N THR A 318 28.25 -12.72 -20.14
CA THR A 318 28.17 -13.79 -21.13
C THR A 318 26.88 -14.57 -20.97
N HIS A 319 26.53 -15.29 -22.03
CA HIS A 319 25.44 -16.25 -22.08
C HIS A 319 25.93 -17.67 -22.39
N ASP A 320 27.24 -17.81 -22.58
CA ASP A 320 27.87 -19.06 -22.95
C ASP A 320 28.21 -19.86 -21.68
N LEU A 321 27.48 -20.96 -21.49
CA LEU A 321 27.65 -21.85 -20.35
C LEU A 321 29.04 -22.51 -20.31
N THR A 322 29.69 -22.74 -21.46
CA THR A 322 31.04 -23.32 -21.46
C THR A 322 32.05 -22.30 -20.95
N VAL A 323 31.93 -21.04 -21.40
CA VAL A 323 32.77 -19.94 -20.88
C VAL A 323 32.58 -19.77 -19.37
N ILE A 324 31.34 -19.81 -18.89
CA ILE A 324 31.05 -19.71 -17.44
C ILE A 324 31.71 -20.86 -16.68
N SER A 325 31.52 -22.11 -17.14
CA SER A 325 32.03 -23.30 -16.45
C SER A 325 33.56 -23.35 -16.46
N ASP A 326 34.20 -23.06 -17.59
CA ASP A 326 35.65 -23.06 -17.74
C ASP A 326 36.32 -21.94 -16.92
N SER A 327 35.72 -20.74 -16.94
CA SER A 327 36.19 -19.61 -16.12
C SER A 327 36.08 -19.94 -14.63
N LEU A 328 34.94 -20.49 -14.18
CA LEU A 328 34.79 -20.94 -12.79
C LEU A 328 35.84 -22.00 -12.45
N GLY A 329 36.08 -23.00 -13.30
CA GLY A 329 37.12 -24.01 -13.08
C GLY A 329 38.51 -23.42 -12.86
N ASN A 330 38.87 -22.38 -13.62
CA ASN A 330 40.20 -21.76 -13.60
C ASN A 330 40.39 -20.66 -12.54
N MET A 331 39.31 -20.18 -11.91
CA MET A 331 39.42 -19.12 -10.89
C MET A 331 40.14 -19.60 -9.63
N THR A 332 41.18 -18.85 -9.27
CA THR A 332 41.94 -19.00 -8.02
C THR A 332 41.33 -18.18 -6.90
N TYR A 333 41.34 -18.72 -5.68
CA TYR A 333 40.97 -18.00 -4.47
C TYR A 333 42.04 -16.96 -4.11
N MET A 334 41.61 -15.74 -3.72
CA MET A 334 42.51 -14.63 -3.45
C MET A 334 43.20 -14.68 -2.08
N ASP A 335 42.52 -15.19 -1.05
CA ASP A 335 43.01 -15.18 0.33
C ASP A 335 43.46 -13.78 0.81
N SER A 336 42.55 -12.80 0.66
CA SER A 336 42.84 -11.37 0.88
C SER A 336 41.90 -10.72 1.92
N PHE A 337 41.87 -9.38 1.98
CA PHE A 337 40.89 -8.61 2.74
C PHE A 337 39.54 -8.54 1.99
N SER A 338 38.47 -8.08 2.65
CA SER A 338 37.18 -7.81 2.00
C SER A 338 36.94 -6.30 1.88
N ALA A 339 37.03 -5.77 0.66
CA ALA A 339 36.78 -4.35 0.34
C ALA A 339 35.63 -4.21 -0.66
N LEU A 340 34.39 -4.35 -0.17
CA LEU A 340 33.19 -4.34 -1.00
C LEU A 340 32.93 -3.01 -1.73
N GLY A 341 33.19 -1.86 -1.09
CA GLY A 341 32.95 -0.54 -1.68
C GLY A 341 33.69 -0.32 -3.00
N SER A 342 35.01 -0.54 -3.02
CA SER A 342 35.81 -0.41 -4.23
C SER A 342 35.47 -1.48 -5.27
N ALA A 343 35.10 -2.69 -4.83
CA ALA A 343 34.66 -3.75 -5.71
C ALA A 343 33.38 -3.37 -6.49
N ILE A 344 32.39 -2.77 -5.83
CA ILE A 344 31.16 -2.30 -6.50
C ILE A 344 31.50 -1.24 -7.57
N ILE A 345 32.37 -0.28 -7.24
CA ILE A 345 32.82 0.75 -8.18
C ILE A 345 33.50 0.09 -9.39
N TYR A 346 34.38 -0.89 -9.15
CA TYR A 346 35.08 -1.63 -10.20
C TYR A 346 34.10 -2.40 -11.09
N ALA A 347 33.12 -3.09 -10.50
CA ALA A 347 32.09 -3.84 -11.23
C ALA A 347 31.29 -2.93 -12.15
N VAL A 348 30.83 -1.78 -11.65
CA VAL A 348 30.09 -0.80 -12.45
C VAL A 348 30.95 -0.29 -13.61
N ASN A 349 32.22 0.02 -13.38
CA ASN A 349 33.12 0.61 -14.39
C ASN A 349 33.71 -0.39 -15.41
N ASN A 350 33.60 -1.71 -15.17
CA ASN A 350 34.19 -2.73 -16.04
C ASN A 350 33.18 -3.73 -16.59
N LEU A 351 32.08 -3.99 -15.89
CA LEU A 351 31.07 -4.98 -16.27
C LEU A 351 29.77 -4.33 -16.75
N VAL A 352 29.40 -3.16 -16.22
CA VAL A 352 28.16 -2.46 -16.62
C VAL A 352 28.43 -1.35 -17.64
N ILE A 353 29.37 -0.45 -17.33
CA ILE A 353 29.71 0.73 -18.13
C ILE A 353 31.23 0.81 -18.25
N LYS A 354 31.78 0.51 -19.42
CA LYS A 354 33.22 0.59 -19.69
C LYS A 354 33.50 1.70 -20.69
N GLU A 355 34.36 2.66 -20.32
CA GLU A 355 34.77 3.80 -21.19
C GLU A 355 33.56 4.54 -21.81
N ASN A 356 32.54 4.85 -21.00
CA ASN A 356 31.27 5.48 -21.41
C ASN A 356 30.40 4.63 -22.38
N ARG A 357 30.70 3.35 -22.56
CA ARG A 357 29.84 2.39 -23.28
C ARG A 357 29.17 1.46 -22.29
N ARG A 358 27.83 1.44 -22.29
CA ARG A 358 27.05 0.46 -21.50
C ARG A 358 27.24 -0.92 -22.14
N LEU A 359 27.92 -1.83 -21.44
CA LEU A 359 28.05 -3.24 -21.78
C LEU A 359 26.76 -4.00 -21.46
N ALA A 360 26.07 -3.53 -20.41
CA ALA A 360 24.74 -3.96 -20.04
C ALA A 360 23.69 -3.54 -21.07
N ARG A 361 22.72 -4.42 -21.35
CA ARG A 361 21.57 -4.12 -22.19
C ARG A 361 20.77 -2.99 -21.55
N ARG A 362 20.37 -1.99 -22.35
CA ARG A 362 19.66 -0.79 -21.85
C ARG A 362 18.32 -1.10 -21.18
N ASN A 363 17.61 -2.10 -21.67
CA ASN A 363 16.29 -2.49 -21.16
C ASN A 363 16.38 -3.64 -20.13
N ALA A 364 17.60 -4.04 -19.75
CA ALA A 364 17.78 -5.13 -18.80
C ALA A 364 17.86 -4.64 -17.37
N GLU A 365 17.24 -5.39 -16.46
CA GLU A 365 17.48 -5.24 -15.04
C GLU A 365 18.89 -5.73 -14.72
N VAL A 366 19.67 -4.91 -14.00
CA VAL A 366 21.02 -5.27 -13.58
C VAL A 366 20.96 -5.71 -12.11
N SER A 367 21.06 -7.01 -11.87
CA SER A 367 21.00 -7.60 -10.53
C SER A 367 22.43 -7.84 -10.01
N PHE A 368 22.79 -7.20 -8.91
CA PHE A 368 24.06 -7.43 -8.21
C PHE A 368 23.86 -8.45 -7.11
N VAL A 369 24.52 -9.60 -7.21
CA VAL A 369 24.43 -10.67 -6.20
C VAL A 369 25.74 -10.75 -5.44
N PHE A 370 25.73 -10.30 -4.20
CA PHE A 370 26.88 -10.32 -3.30
C PHE A 370 26.93 -11.63 -2.54
N ILE A 371 28.04 -12.37 -2.62
CA ILE A 371 28.25 -13.60 -1.86
C ILE A 371 29.43 -13.37 -0.92
N THR A 372 29.14 -13.24 0.37
CA THR A 372 30.09 -12.87 1.42
C THR A 372 29.81 -13.64 2.71
N ASP A 373 30.78 -13.70 3.62
CA ASP A 373 30.59 -14.21 4.98
C ASP A 373 29.85 -13.19 5.87
N GLY A 374 29.64 -11.97 5.37
CA GLY A 374 28.88 -10.91 6.03
C GLY A 374 29.73 -9.86 6.74
N ILE A 375 31.07 -9.96 6.70
CA ILE A 375 31.98 -8.94 7.25
C ILE A 375 32.86 -8.38 6.15
N THR A 376 32.70 -7.10 5.87
CA THR A 376 33.52 -6.37 4.90
C THR A 376 33.87 -4.99 5.41
N SER A 377 34.98 -4.42 4.94
CA SER A 377 35.28 -3.01 5.18
C SER A 377 34.18 -2.12 4.60
N ASP A 378 33.80 -1.10 5.37
CA ASP A 378 32.87 -0.03 5.01
C ASP A 378 33.54 1.10 4.19
N ASN A 379 34.85 1.01 3.97
CA ASN A 379 35.60 1.98 3.18
C ASN A 379 35.04 2.10 1.76
N GLN A 380 34.72 3.33 1.35
CA GLN A 380 34.11 3.67 0.05
C GLN A 380 32.78 2.96 -0.22
N LEU A 381 32.12 2.40 0.80
CA LEU A 381 30.87 1.68 0.61
C LEU A 381 29.76 2.60 0.08
N ASP A 382 29.66 3.81 0.62
CA ASP A 382 28.67 4.81 0.17
C ASP A 382 28.89 5.23 -1.30
N GLU A 383 30.16 5.36 -1.71
CA GLU A 383 30.53 5.66 -3.10
C GLU A 383 30.16 4.50 -4.03
N GLY A 384 30.45 3.26 -3.61
CA GLY A 384 30.09 2.04 -4.32
C GLY A 384 28.58 1.87 -4.47
N VAL A 385 27.83 1.97 -3.37
CA VAL A 385 26.37 1.92 -3.37
C VAL A 385 25.79 3.01 -4.26
N SER A 386 26.35 4.23 -4.22
CA SER A 386 25.95 5.31 -5.12
C SER A 386 26.25 4.99 -6.60
N ALA A 387 27.38 4.35 -6.90
CA ALA A 387 27.71 3.90 -8.26
C ALA A 387 26.76 2.83 -8.77
N MET A 388 26.42 1.85 -7.92
CA MET A 388 25.43 0.82 -8.24
C MET A 388 24.05 1.41 -8.49
N LYS A 389 23.59 2.36 -7.65
CA LYS A 389 22.32 3.08 -7.85
C LYS A 389 22.30 3.84 -9.18
N ARG A 390 23.39 4.53 -9.54
CA ARG A 390 23.51 5.22 -10.85
C ARG A 390 23.46 4.27 -12.04
N ALA A 391 23.84 3.01 -11.84
CA ALA A 391 23.76 1.95 -12.83
C ALA A 391 22.40 1.23 -12.84
N GLU A 392 21.41 1.71 -12.08
CA GLU A 392 20.09 1.07 -11.89
C GLU A 392 20.21 -0.37 -11.37
N GLY A 393 21.25 -0.62 -10.55
CA GLY A 393 21.53 -1.94 -9.99
C GLY A 393 20.60 -2.31 -8.84
N VAL A 394 20.02 -3.50 -8.90
CA VAL A 394 19.21 -4.12 -7.84
C VAL A 394 20.11 -5.05 -7.01
N PRO A 395 20.39 -4.76 -5.73
CA PRO A 395 21.26 -5.60 -4.92
C PRO A 395 20.53 -6.79 -4.31
N THR A 396 21.24 -7.91 -4.20
CA THR A 396 20.85 -9.10 -3.46
C THR A 396 22.08 -9.56 -2.70
N VAL A 397 21.96 -9.74 -1.39
CA VAL A 397 23.08 -10.12 -0.53
C VAL A 397 22.86 -11.53 -0.03
N ILE A 398 23.81 -12.42 -0.28
CA ILE A 398 23.93 -13.73 0.34
C ILE A 398 25.02 -13.61 1.40
N ALA A 399 24.61 -13.48 2.66
CA ALA A 399 25.48 -13.36 3.82
C ALA A 399 25.46 -14.67 4.61
N LEU A 400 26.60 -15.35 4.70
CA LEU A 400 26.70 -16.72 5.20
C LEU A 400 27.74 -16.83 6.32
N GLY A 401 27.27 -16.92 7.56
CA GLY A 401 28.11 -16.93 8.75
C GLY A 401 27.34 -16.50 9.99
N GLY A 402 27.89 -16.78 11.17
CA GLY A 402 27.28 -16.41 12.45
C GLY A 402 27.49 -14.95 12.85
N ASP A 403 28.57 -14.32 12.35
CA ASP A 403 28.94 -12.94 12.65
C ASP A 403 28.82 -12.11 11.38
N THR A 404 27.74 -11.32 11.25
CA THR A 404 27.52 -10.44 10.09
C THR A 404 27.38 -8.98 10.53
N ASP A 405 27.93 -8.06 9.73
CA ASP A 405 27.78 -6.62 9.96
C ASP A 405 26.44 -6.12 9.38
N GLU A 406 25.41 -6.09 10.22
CA GLU A 406 24.05 -5.67 9.84
C GLU A 406 23.99 -4.23 9.30
N GLU A 407 24.88 -3.33 9.73
CA GLU A 407 24.90 -1.97 9.20
C GLU A 407 25.35 -1.98 7.74
N VAL A 408 26.42 -2.72 7.45
CA VAL A 408 26.94 -2.87 6.09
C VAL A 408 25.95 -3.61 5.19
N LEU A 409 25.36 -4.72 5.67
CA LEU A 409 24.39 -5.48 4.88
C LEU A 409 23.15 -4.64 4.54
N ARG A 410 22.66 -3.84 5.50
CA ARG A 410 21.53 -2.93 5.28
C ARG A 410 21.89 -1.79 4.30
N LYS A 411 23.12 -1.28 4.32
CA LYS A 411 23.57 -0.28 3.33
C LYS A 411 23.64 -0.86 1.92
N VAL A 412 24.20 -2.05 1.76
CA VAL A 412 24.37 -2.72 0.46
C VAL A 412 23.02 -3.10 -0.15
N SER A 413 22.09 -3.60 0.67
CA SER A 413 20.71 -3.92 0.27
C SER A 413 19.80 -2.69 0.08
N LEU A 414 20.34 -1.47 0.20
CA LEU A 414 19.59 -0.21 0.10
C LEU A 414 18.46 -0.06 1.13
N GLY A 415 18.58 -0.76 2.27
CA GLY A 415 17.57 -0.79 3.33
C GLY A 415 16.52 -1.89 3.19
N ASP A 416 16.56 -2.69 2.11
CA ASP A 416 15.63 -3.81 1.92
C ASP A 416 16.16 -5.08 2.57
N SER A 417 15.65 -5.40 3.76
CA SER A 417 16.03 -6.62 4.47
C SER A 417 15.62 -7.92 3.77
N SER A 418 14.63 -7.87 2.86
CA SER A 418 14.16 -9.04 2.11
C SER A 418 15.16 -9.46 1.02
N ALA A 419 15.99 -8.52 0.56
CA ALA A 419 17.09 -8.77 -0.37
C ALA A 419 18.30 -9.46 0.28
N ILE A 420 18.27 -9.73 1.59
CA ILE A 420 19.35 -10.36 2.35
C ILE A 420 19.02 -11.82 2.68
N PHE A 421 19.73 -12.72 2.00
CA PHE A 421 19.71 -14.16 2.21
C PHE A 421 20.73 -14.53 3.29
N ARG A 422 20.23 -14.82 4.49
CA ARG A 422 21.04 -15.30 5.62
C ARG A 422 21.11 -16.82 5.66
N GLY A 423 22.22 -17.35 6.19
CA GLY A 423 22.35 -18.76 6.53
C GLY A 423 23.56 -19.00 7.43
N ASP A 424 23.50 -20.08 8.23
CA ASP A 424 24.52 -20.40 9.23
C ASP A 424 25.90 -20.75 8.64
N GLY A 425 25.97 -20.98 7.33
CA GLY A 425 27.21 -21.21 6.62
C GLY A 425 27.00 -21.66 5.17
N PHE A 426 28.09 -21.80 4.43
CA PHE A 426 28.08 -22.04 2.98
C PHE A 426 27.54 -23.40 2.55
N ALA A 427 27.37 -24.34 3.47
CA ALA A 427 26.67 -25.59 3.20
C ALA A 427 25.19 -25.36 2.81
N VAL A 428 24.59 -24.23 3.20
CA VAL A 428 23.21 -23.88 2.84
C VAL A 428 23.04 -23.66 1.33
N LEU A 429 24.08 -23.21 0.62
CA LEU A 429 24.03 -22.94 -0.82
C LEU A 429 23.65 -24.19 -1.63
N ASN A 430 24.02 -25.38 -1.13
CA ASN A 430 23.74 -26.65 -1.77
C ASN A 430 22.37 -27.23 -1.36
N LYS A 431 21.64 -26.58 -0.43
CA LYS A 431 20.30 -27.04 -0.03
C LYS A 431 19.28 -26.65 -1.11
N PRO A 432 18.48 -27.59 -1.63
CA PRO A 432 17.47 -27.30 -2.65
C PRO A 432 16.50 -26.18 -2.26
N ALA A 433 16.09 -26.12 -0.98
CA ALA A 433 15.19 -25.09 -0.49
C ALA A 433 15.78 -23.67 -0.60
N PHE A 434 17.07 -23.50 -0.28
CA PHE A 434 17.75 -22.21 -0.41
C PHE A 434 17.93 -21.84 -1.88
N PHE A 435 18.39 -22.80 -2.69
CA PHE A 435 18.61 -22.61 -4.12
C PHE A 435 17.32 -22.23 -4.84
N GLU A 436 16.21 -22.94 -4.61
CA GLU A 436 14.91 -22.62 -5.21
C GLU A 436 14.38 -21.26 -4.73
N ARG A 437 14.57 -20.89 -3.44
CA ARG A 437 14.21 -19.55 -2.95
C ARG A 437 15.00 -18.46 -3.66
N PHE A 438 16.30 -18.65 -3.85
CA PHE A 438 17.16 -17.70 -4.55
C PHE A 438 16.77 -17.58 -6.03
N ILE A 439 16.55 -18.71 -6.71
CA ILE A 439 16.08 -18.70 -8.11
C ILE A 439 14.75 -17.95 -8.23
N ARG A 440 13.79 -18.17 -7.32
CA ARG A 440 12.51 -17.43 -7.32
C ARG A 440 12.69 -15.93 -7.13
N TRP A 441 13.65 -15.50 -6.31
CA TRP A 441 13.93 -14.08 -6.08
C TRP A 441 14.54 -13.39 -7.31
N ILE A 442 15.37 -14.09 -8.07
CA ILE A 442 16.02 -13.55 -9.26
C ILE A 442 15.07 -13.44 -10.48
N CYS A 443 13.92 -14.12 -10.50
CA CYS A 443 13.15 -14.41 -11.73
C CYS A 443 11.97 -13.48 -12.12
#